data_AF-A0ABD3FIR2-F1
#
_entry.id   AF-A0ABD3FIR2-F1
#
_cell.length_a   1.000
_cell.length_b   1.000
_cell.length_c   1.000
_cell.angle_alpha   90.00
_cell.angle_beta   90.00
_cell.angle_gamma   90.00
#
_symmetry.space_group_name_H-M   'P 1'
#
loop_
_entity.id
_entity.type
_entity.pdbx_description
1 polymer ?
#
loop_
_entity_poly.entity_id
_entity_poly.type
_entity_poly.pdbx_seq_one_letter_code
_entity_poly.pdbx_strand_id
1 'polypeptide(L)'
;MRIAAVLAVATAYSVLVNALVQDDHPMLRELGDSENQSQLAPALMFLANTITNNVCWVKSDSTKCNVGTKLGDCGLVIPVPSDNYVDDGRVNKYDQSLTSANAKAFVTIKATDSLNSVIGSAKTTWINYAAAPKAAQNAITFNKPGLYDVSISASDYNAEAYCAGCVAIVDNTRPTFSSCPTYTDQKKLSALDKLKTFETSYDSAVTQTVSNGWSGTDCSTQTYTVKDLGAAQSTSGTGTPSKCFDATAQDRNYAKLKTSIFPSELQNSNPDLTSKCTWQCTKSKALKENVDAFKCLSGVTSTCEGTATCGMDISVTVTQPEIATITHSIPDAVKQASRHVTDNLDATGANFNYDTRVYRSVQCATFDGTDKCTFKSKLSELVTVAATKATGVPSSYKSDDLVFYRYNFDGATWVEWKPSSDATLSFPNPSIVSSLTTLNGAYSQKINIQAWTACGLIEQFSIDVTVYLHNSLDCSKFPSLFTGVQEKKDGGAYCALPGADYAVFNMNYKVGDIMPVKESSKVTGTFEKISCTIAAKEETIPAAAATSAAALFTRVKTDADTSIKEDFAVQLMILQTSIRTRRRPPRHH
;
A
#
# COMPACT_ATOMS: atom_id res chain seq x y z
N MET A 1 44.92 -58.18 -31.69
CA MET A 1 43.99 -59.30 -31.46
C MET A 1 43.71 -59.37 -29.96
N ARG A 2 42.46 -59.62 -29.52
CA ARG A 2 41.99 -59.22 -28.17
C ARG A 2 41.96 -60.35 -27.12
N ILE A 3 42.24 -59.91 -25.89
CA ILE A 3 42.12 -60.56 -24.57
C ILE A 3 40.79 -60.01 -23.95
N ALA A 4 40.02 -60.66 -23.06
CA ALA A 4 40.33 -61.67 -22.04
C ALA A 4 39.14 -62.64 -21.72
N ALA A 5 39.41 -63.63 -20.84
CA ALA A 5 38.80 -63.89 -19.51
C ALA A 5 37.33 -63.43 -19.20
N VAL A 6 36.53 -63.98 -18.27
CA VAL A 6 36.58 -65.14 -17.33
C VAL A 6 35.18 -65.26 -16.67
N LEU A 7 34.80 -66.46 -16.16
CA LEU A 7 33.69 -66.75 -15.21
C LEU A 7 32.32 -66.03 -15.32
N ALA A 8 31.23 -66.81 -15.33
CA ALA A 8 30.14 -66.60 -14.37
C ALA A 8 29.31 -67.88 -14.11
N VAL A 9 29.52 -68.48 -12.94
CA VAL A 9 28.50 -69.06 -12.05
C VAL A 9 27.32 -69.81 -12.70
N ALA A 10 27.48 -71.12 -12.88
CA ALA A 10 26.36 -72.06 -12.85
C ALA A 10 26.19 -72.59 -11.41
N THR A 11 25.23 -72.04 -10.65
CA THR A 11 24.82 -72.57 -9.34
C THR A 11 23.30 -72.67 -9.23
N ALA A 12 22.70 -73.60 -9.99
CA ALA A 12 21.42 -74.22 -9.69
C ALA A 12 21.22 -75.48 -10.55
N TYR A 13 21.52 -76.64 -9.96
CA TYR A 13 21.13 -78.00 -10.39
C TYR A 13 21.67 -78.55 -11.73
N SER A 14 22.46 -79.61 -11.57
CA SER A 14 23.21 -80.35 -12.56
C SER A 14 22.35 -81.22 -13.49
N VAL A 15 22.58 -81.11 -14.81
CA VAL A 15 22.59 -82.26 -15.73
C VAL A 15 23.79 -82.08 -16.67
N LEU A 16 24.81 -82.92 -16.52
CA LEU A 16 26.01 -82.91 -17.36
C LEU A 16 25.91 -84.03 -18.40
N VAL A 17 25.80 -83.65 -19.68
CA VAL A 17 26.04 -84.58 -20.80
C VAL A 17 27.54 -84.81 -20.87
N ASN A 18 27.98 -86.00 -20.46
CA ASN A 18 29.40 -86.35 -20.45
C ASN A 18 29.83 -86.85 -21.84
N ALA A 19 30.33 -85.95 -22.68
CA ALA A 19 30.84 -86.29 -24.01
C ALA A 19 32.24 -86.92 -23.91
N LEU A 20 32.32 -88.25 -24.03
CA LEU A 20 33.57 -88.96 -24.28
C LEU A 20 33.79 -89.08 -25.80
N VAL A 21 34.91 -88.54 -26.29
CA VAL A 21 35.32 -88.65 -27.69
C VAL A 21 36.26 -89.84 -27.83
N GLN A 22 35.91 -90.77 -28.72
CA GLN A 22 36.83 -91.75 -29.27
C GLN A 22 36.47 -91.98 -30.74
N ASP A 23 37.45 -91.73 -31.63
CA ASP A 23 37.46 -92.00 -33.07
C ASP A 23 36.28 -91.44 -33.91
N ASP A 24 36.33 -90.12 -34.16
CA ASP A 24 35.80 -89.36 -35.32
C ASP A 24 34.31 -89.47 -35.75
N HIS A 25 33.43 -90.11 -34.99
CA HIS A 25 31.97 -90.07 -35.23
C HIS A 25 31.15 -89.70 -33.98
N PRO A 26 30.28 -88.65 -34.02
CA PRO A 26 29.36 -88.36 -32.94
C PRO A 26 28.18 -89.34 -32.95
N MET A 27 28.16 -90.27 -32.00
CA MET A 27 26.99 -91.14 -31.76
C MET A 27 26.07 -90.55 -30.68
N LEU A 28 24.80 -90.35 -31.03
CA LEU A 28 23.74 -90.16 -30.04
C LEU A 28 23.57 -91.48 -29.26
N ARG A 29 23.73 -91.42 -27.94
CA ARG A 29 23.41 -92.54 -27.05
C ARG A 29 21.91 -92.55 -26.79
N GLU A 30 21.24 -93.66 -27.09
CA GLU A 30 19.86 -93.87 -26.64
C GLU A 30 19.77 -93.77 -25.12
N LEU A 31 18.93 -92.85 -24.63
CA LEU A 31 18.48 -92.81 -23.24
C LEU A 31 17.31 -93.77 -23.11
N GLY A 32 17.54 -94.94 -22.52
CA GLY A 32 16.52 -95.98 -22.39
C GLY A 32 15.41 -95.62 -21.40
N ASP A 33 14.16 -95.78 -21.84
CA ASP A 33 12.95 -96.22 -21.12
C ASP A 33 12.56 -95.65 -19.74
N SER A 34 13.21 -94.62 -19.20
CA SER A 34 12.78 -94.00 -17.92
C SER A 34 12.84 -92.48 -17.82
N GLU A 35 13.31 -91.76 -18.84
CA GLU A 35 13.26 -90.28 -18.86
C GLU A 35 12.35 -89.78 -19.98
N ASN A 36 11.04 -89.88 -19.74
CA ASN A 36 10.05 -89.28 -20.60
C ASN A 36 10.06 -87.74 -20.41
N GLN A 37 11.00 -87.04 -21.07
CA GLN A 37 11.17 -85.58 -20.95
C GLN A 37 9.90 -84.79 -21.32
N SER A 38 8.95 -85.42 -22.03
CA SER A 38 7.59 -84.90 -22.26
C SER A 38 6.73 -84.71 -20.99
N GLN A 39 7.18 -85.22 -19.83
CA GLN A 39 6.54 -85.01 -18.53
C GLN A 39 7.24 -83.94 -17.66
N LEU A 40 8.26 -83.26 -18.18
CA LEU A 40 8.82 -82.08 -17.53
C LEU A 40 7.74 -81.00 -17.43
N ALA A 41 7.56 -80.45 -16.22
CA ALA A 41 6.40 -79.59 -15.91
C ALA A 41 6.29 -78.40 -16.87
N PRO A 42 5.07 -77.89 -17.19
CA PRO A 42 4.87 -76.79 -18.15
C PRO A 42 5.69 -75.51 -17.87
N ALA A 43 6.15 -75.33 -16.62
CA ALA A 43 7.08 -74.28 -16.23
C ALA A 43 8.45 -74.34 -16.94
N LEU A 44 8.93 -75.52 -17.35
CA LEU A 44 10.22 -75.72 -18.00
C LEU A 44 10.20 -75.38 -19.50
N MET A 45 9.01 -75.23 -20.09
CA MET A 45 8.87 -74.69 -21.45
C MET A 45 9.18 -73.19 -21.54
N PHE A 46 9.40 -72.47 -20.43
CA PHE A 46 9.71 -71.02 -20.45
C PHE A 46 10.99 -70.68 -19.68
N LEU A 47 11.96 -70.06 -20.36
CA LEU A 47 13.20 -69.56 -19.75
C LEU A 47 12.97 -68.24 -19.01
N ALA A 48 12.29 -68.31 -17.86
CA ALA A 48 12.19 -67.23 -16.90
C ALA A 48 12.88 -67.62 -15.59
N ASN A 49 13.79 -66.78 -15.11
CA ASN A 49 14.50 -67.05 -13.85
C ASN A 49 13.51 -67.14 -12.67
N THR A 50 13.58 -68.25 -11.94
CA THR A 50 12.82 -68.54 -10.70
C THR A 50 11.30 -68.41 -10.83
N ILE A 51 10.66 -69.43 -11.39
CA ILE A 51 9.20 -69.58 -11.35
C ILE A 51 8.77 -70.05 -9.96
N THR A 52 8.07 -69.19 -9.23
CA THR A 52 7.27 -69.58 -8.06
C THR A 52 5.79 -69.29 -8.36
N ASN A 53 4.93 -70.28 -8.12
CA ASN A 53 3.46 -70.16 -8.15
C ASN A 53 2.83 -69.75 -9.52
N ASN A 54 3.21 -70.40 -10.63
CA ASN A 54 2.62 -70.21 -11.97
C ASN A 54 2.70 -68.79 -12.58
N VAL A 55 3.47 -67.89 -11.96
CA VAL A 55 3.78 -66.56 -12.49
C VAL A 55 5.25 -66.53 -12.89
N CYS A 56 5.54 -66.52 -14.20
CA CYS A 56 6.92 -66.41 -14.71
C CYS A 56 7.37 -64.96 -14.94
N TRP A 57 6.53 -63.99 -14.56
CA TRP A 57 6.83 -62.55 -14.61
C TRP A 57 7.05 -62.02 -13.20
N VAL A 58 8.25 -62.21 -12.65
CA VAL A 58 8.58 -61.75 -11.29
C VAL A 58 9.89 -60.96 -11.27
N LYS A 59 9.77 -59.63 -11.38
CA LYS A 59 10.30 -58.79 -10.30
C LYS A 59 9.63 -57.42 -10.23
N SER A 60 9.50 -56.97 -8.99
CA SER A 60 8.96 -55.69 -8.56
C SER A 60 9.79 -54.49 -9.02
N ASP A 61 9.07 -53.39 -9.24
CA ASP A 61 9.52 -51.99 -9.30
C ASP A 61 10.38 -51.50 -10.48
N SER A 62 9.77 -50.55 -11.22
CA SER A 62 10.35 -49.37 -11.90
C SER A 62 10.38 -49.28 -13.44
N THR A 63 10.09 -50.33 -14.22
CA THR A 63 9.88 -50.15 -15.69
C THR A 63 8.51 -49.55 -16.00
N LYS A 64 8.44 -48.21 -16.06
CA LYS A 64 7.27 -47.46 -16.53
C LYS A 64 7.10 -47.63 -18.06
N CYS A 65 6.02 -48.29 -18.50
CA CYS A 65 5.57 -48.21 -19.88
C CYS A 65 4.82 -46.89 -20.12
N ASN A 66 5.18 -46.16 -21.18
CA ASN A 66 4.46 -44.97 -21.63
C ASN A 66 3.32 -45.34 -22.60
N VAL A 67 2.30 -44.48 -22.73
CA VAL A 67 1.18 -44.71 -23.67
C VAL A 67 1.71 -44.88 -25.10
N GLY A 68 1.25 -45.92 -25.79
CA GLY A 68 1.69 -46.26 -27.15
C GLY A 68 2.89 -47.22 -27.23
N THR A 69 3.52 -47.61 -26.12
CA THR A 69 4.54 -48.66 -26.16
C THR A 69 3.93 -50.01 -26.53
N LYS A 70 4.57 -50.72 -27.45
CA LYS A 70 4.24 -52.09 -27.79
C LYS A 70 4.86 -53.05 -26.77
N LEU A 71 4.25 -54.21 -26.59
CA LEU A 71 4.79 -55.24 -25.68
C LEU A 71 6.16 -55.71 -26.19
N GLY A 72 7.24 -55.32 -25.50
CA GLY A 72 8.63 -55.55 -25.92
C GLY A 72 9.47 -54.27 -25.94
N ASP A 73 8.85 -53.12 -26.23
CA ASP A 73 9.51 -51.80 -26.19
C ASP A 73 9.60 -51.25 -24.75
N CYS A 74 8.79 -51.76 -23.82
CA CYS A 74 8.84 -51.44 -22.39
C CYS A 74 10.07 -51.97 -21.62
N GLY A 75 10.97 -52.73 -22.25
CA GLY A 75 12.07 -53.39 -21.54
C GLY A 75 11.66 -54.54 -20.61
N LEU A 76 10.41 -55.01 -20.70
CA LEU A 76 9.90 -56.14 -19.92
C LEU A 76 10.66 -57.42 -20.29
N VAL A 77 11.08 -58.20 -19.28
CA VAL A 77 11.71 -59.51 -19.48
C VAL A 77 10.62 -60.54 -19.76
N ILE A 78 10.21 -60.63 -21.02
CA ILE A 78 9.18 -61.57 -21.47
C ILE A 78 9.79 -62.97 -21.53
N PRO A 79 9.19 -63.99 -20.88
CA PRO A 79 9.65 -65.36 -20.97
C PRO A 79 9.69 -65.83 -22.42
N VAL A 80 10.88 -66.24 -22.89
CA VAL A 80 11.04 -66.90 -24.18
C VAL A 80 10.92 -68.40 -23.94
N PRO A 81 10.05 -69.11 -24.67
CA PRO A 81 9.93 -70.53 -24.49
C PRO A 81 11.11 -71.32 -25.06
N SER A 82 11.46 -72.41 -24.37
CA SER A 82 12.71 -73.17 -24.50
C SER A 82 12.70 -74.26 -25.59
N ASP A 83 11.52 -74.72 -26.01
CA ASP A 83 11.36 -76.03 -26.66
C ASP A 83 10.38 -76.03 -27.85
N ASN A 84 10.48 -77.07 -28.67
CA ASN A 84 9.62 -77.49 -29.77
C ASN A 84 9.84 -76.82 -31.14
N TYR A 85 11.10 -76.76 -31.57
CA TYR A 85 11.41 -77.11 -32.95
C TYR A 85 12.05 -78.50 -32.98
N VAL A 86 11.26 -79.51 -33.33
CA VAL A 86 11.76 -80.86 -33.59
C VAL A 86 12.32 -80.93 -35.01
N ASP A 87 13.57 -81.39 -35.11
CA ASP A 87 14.29 -81.63 -36.36
C ASP A 87 13.76 -82.85 -37.15
N ASP A 88 12.57 -83.36 -36.78
CA ASP A 88 11.93 -84.57 -37.31
C ASP A 88 10.97 -84.33 -38.48
N GLY A 89 10.87 -83.09 -38.96
CA GLY A 89 10.10 -82.72 -40.15
C GLY A 89 8.61 -82.44 -39.93
N ARG A 90 8.12 -82.38 -38.68
CA ARG A 90 6.73 -81.95 -38.38
C ARG A 90 6.51 -80.45 -38.69
N VAL A 91 5.34 -80.12 -39.26
CA VAL A 91 5.02 -78.76 -39.78
C VAL A 91 3.87 -78.09 -39.01
N ASN A 92 4.07 -76.84 -38.58
CA ASN A 92 3.12 -76.03 -37.80
C ASN A 92 1.81 -75.72 -38.56
N LYS A 93 0.79 -75.19 -37.87
CA LYS A 93 -0.46 -74.71 -38.51
C LYS A 93 -0.27 -73.42 -39.29
N TYR A 94 0.72 -72.63 -38.88
CA TYR A 94 0.97 -71.31 -39.44
C TYR A 94 2.22 -71.28 -40.34
N ASP A 95 2.87 -72.43 -40.59
CA ASP A 95 4.01 -72.54 -41.51
C ASP A 95 3.55 -72.58 -42.98
N GLN A 96 2.44 -73.27 -43.30
CA GLN A 96 1.85 -73.37 -44.64
C GLN A 96 0.32 -73.55 -44.62
N SER A 97 -0.34 -73.30 -45.75
CA SER A 97 -1.80 -73.13 -45.86
C SER A 97 -2.62 -74.43 -45.98
N LEU A 98 -3.21 -74.86 -44.85
CA LEU A 98 -4.30 -75.89 -44.70
C LEU A 98 -3.86 -77.36 -44.97
N THR A 99 -4.50 -78.45 -44.50
CA THR A 99 -5.78 -78.74 -43.79
C THR A 99 -5.59 -79.81 -42.66
N SER A 100 -6.33 -79.68 -41.54
CA SER A 100 -6.64 -80.63 -40.40
C SER A 100 -6.17 -82.10 -40.41
N ALA A 101 -5.90 -82.80 -39.28
CA ALA A 101 -6.01 -82.57 -37.83
C ALA A 101 -4.90 -83.41 -37.11
N ASN A 102 -4.26 -83.03 -36.01
CA ASN A 102 -4.78 -82.52 -34.72
C ASN A 102 -4.20 -81.15 -34.34
N ALA A 103 -4.41 -80.68 -33.10
CA ALA A 103 -3.90 -79.41 -32.61
C ALA A 103 -2.39 -79.31 -32.82
N LYS A 104 -1.96 -78.37 -33.66
CA LYS A 104 -0.54 -78.17 -33.97
C LYS A 104 0.04 -77.13 -33.03
N ALA A 105 1.33 -77.27 -32.72
CA ALA A 105 2.07 -76.38 -31.83
C ALA A 105 1.99 -74.88 -32.27
N PHE A 106 1.94 -73.93 -31.34
CA PHE A 106 1.99 -72.48 -31.64
C PHE A 106 2.34 -71.66 -30.39
N VAL A 107 2.75 -70.41 -30.58
CA VAL A 107 2.82 -69.41 -29.51
C VAL A 107 1.69 -68.40 -29.69
N THR A 108 0.91 -68.18 -28.64
CA THR A 108 -0.13 -67.13 -28.56
C THR A 108 0.22 -66.17 -27.44
N ILE A 109 0.27 -64.88 -27.74
CA ILE A 109 0.27 -63.81 -26.74
C ILE A 109 -1.12 -63.18 -26.72
N LYS A 110 -1.63 -62.88 -25.53
CA LYS A 110 -2.92 -62.22 -25.32
C LYS A 110 -2.78 -61.19 -24.21
N ALA A 111 -3.37 -60.01 -24.41
CA ALA A 111 -3.54 -59.01 -23.37
C ALA A 111 -5.03 -58.72 -23.15
N THR A 112 -5.43 -58.65 -21.89
CA THR A 112 -6.76 -58.25 -21.44
C THR A 112 -6.68 -57.06 -20.50
N ASP A 113 -7.65 -56.16 -20.56
CA ASP A 113 -7.79 -55.10 -19.55
C ASP A 113 -8.53 -55.59 -18.30
N SER A 114 -8.67 -54.71 -17.31
CA SER A 114 -9.33 -54.98 -16.03
C SER A 114 -10.81 -55.39 -16.11
N LEU A 115 -11.45 -55.30 -17.29
CA LEU A 115 -12.80 -55.81 -17.56
C LEU A 115 -12.76 -57.18 -18.27
N ASN A 116 -11.60 -57.86 -18.27
CA ASN A 116 -11.30 -59.07 -19.04
C ASN A 116 -11.50 -58.92 -20.56
N SER A 117 -11.57 -57.68 -21.08
CA SER A 117 -11.76 -57.43 -22.51
C SER A 117 -10.44 -57.58 -23.26
N VAL A 118 -10.43 -58.33 -24.37
CA VAL A 118 -9.22 -58.59 -25.15
C VAL A 118 -8.82 -57.32 -25.91
N ILE A 119 -7.74 -56.68 -25.47
CA ILE A 119 -7.20 -55.47 -26.11
C ILE A 119 -6.19 -55.79 -27.22
N GLY A 120 -5.65 -57.01 -27.24
CA GLY A 120 -4.78 -57.48 -28.30
C GLY A 120 -4.49 -58.96 -28.16
N SER A 121 -4.25 -59.63 -29.29
CA SER A 121 -3.67 -60.96 -29.32
C SER A 121 -2.82 -61.13 -30.57
N ALA A 122 -1.72 -61.85 -30.43
CA ALA A 122 -0.81 -62.19 -31.50
C ALA A 122 -0.60 -63.70 -31.46
N LYS A 123 -0.64 -64.35 -32.63
CA LYS A 123 -0.48 -65.81 -32.74
C LYS A 123 0.45 -66.14 -33.88
N THR A 124 1.46 -66.95 -33.62
CA THR A 124 2.56 -67.21 -34.57
C THR A 124 3.06 -68.65 -34.47
N THR A 125 3.85 -69.06 -35.47
CA THR A 125 4.59 -70.33 -35.46
C THR A 125 5.70 -70.29 -34.42
N TRP A 126 6.13 -71.46 -33.98
CA TRP A 126 7.33 -71.59 -33.13
C TRP A 126 8.59 -71.08 -33.82
N ILE A 127 8.80 -71.41 -35.11
CA ILE A 127 9.97 -70.95 -35.87
C ILE A 127 10.03 -69.42 -36.00
N ASN A 128 8.89 -68.76 -36.25
CA ASN A 128 8.82 -67.30 -36.33
C ASN A 128 8.97 -66.64 -34.94
N TYR A 129 8.44 -67.27 -33.89
CA TYR A 129 8.65 -66.78 -32.52
C TYR A 129 10.10 -66.92 -32.09
N ALA A 130 10.75 -68.07 -32.32
CA ALA A 130 12.15 -68.30 -31.95
C ALA A 130 13.11 -67.37 -32.71
N ALA A 131 12.87 -67.15 -34.01
CA ALA A 131 13.68 -66.23 -34.82
C ALA A 131 13.49 -64.75 -34.46
N ALA A 132 12.27 -64.34 -34.05
CA ALA A 132 11.95 -62.95 -33.73
C ALA A 132 10.87 -62.82 -32.64
N PRO A 133 11.16 -63.11 -31.35
CA PRO A 133 10.16 -63.09 -30.27
C PRO A 133 9.47 -61.72 -30.16
N LYS A 134 10.27 -60.66 -30.29
CA LYS A 134 9.83 -59.27 -30.26
C LYS A 134 8.80 -58.92 -31.34
N ALA A 135 8.77 -59.61 -32.49
CA ALA A 135 7.80 -59.29 -33.55
C ALA A 135 6.37 -59.69 -33.15
N ALA A 136 6.20 -60.86 -32.53
CA ALA A 136 4.92 -61.31 -32.01
C ALA A 136 4.50 -60.55 -30.75
N GLN A 137 5.47 -60.22 -29.89
CA GLN A 137 5.23 -59.37 -28.71
C GLN A 137 4.77 -57.96 -29.17
N ASN A 138 5.51 -57.30 -30.06
CA ASN A 138 5.23 -55.93 -30.52
C ASN A 138 3.94 -55.77 -31.38
N ALA A 139 3.18 -56.85 -31.59
CA ALA A 139 1.84 -56.78 -32.17
C ALA A 139 0.77 -56.37 -31.14
N ILE A 140 1.03 -56.51 -29.84
CA ILE A 140 0.17 -55.98 -28.76
C ILE A 140 0.48 -54.49 -28.55
N THR A 141 -0.52 -53.63 -28.66
CA THR A 141 -0.40 -52.17 -28.49
C THR A 141 -1.27 -51.69 -27.33
N PHE A 142 -0.67 -51.01 -26.35
CA PHE A 142 -1.42 -50.42 -25.24
C PHE A 142 -1.69 -48.93 -25.49
N ASN A 143 -2.96 -48.58 -25.75
CA ASN A 143 -3.37 -47.25 -26.20
C ASN A 143 -3.96 -46.33 -25.10
N LYS A 144 -4.22 -46.86 -23.90
CA LYS A 144 -4.72 -46.13 -22.72
C LYS A 144 -3.90 -46.51 -21.46
N PRO A 145 -3.72 -45.61 -20.49
CA PRO A 145 -3.22 -45.97 -19.16
C PRO A 145 -4.09 -47.06 -18.50
N GLY A 146 -3.49 -47.91 -17.66
CA GLY A 146 -4.20 -49.01 -17.00
C GLY A 146 -3.34 -50.18 -16.56
N LEU A 147 -3.96 -51.11 -15.83
CA LEU A 147 -3.45 -52.46 -15.60
C LEU A 147 -3.98 -53.42 -16.67
N TYR A 148 -3.10 -54.29 -17.14
CA TYR A 148 -3.40 -55.30 -18.15
C TYR A 148 -2.83 -56.65 -17.72
N ASP A 149 -3.68 -57.67 -17.76
CA ASP A 149 -3.24 -59.05 -17.64
C ASP A 149 -2.71 -59.50 -19.00
N VAL A 150 -1.45 -59.94 -19.02
CA VAL A 150 -0.78 -60.44 -20.21
C VAL A 150 -0.51 -61.92 -20.01
N SER A 151 -0.87 -62.72 -20.99
CA SER A 151 -0.57 -64.14 -21.04
C SER A 151 0.19 -64.50 -22.30
N ILE A 152 1.13 -65.42 -22.15
CA ILE A 152 1.73 -66.15 -23.25
C ILE A 152 1.42 -67.63 -23.03
N SER A 153 0.81 -68.26 -24.04
CA SER A 153 0.63 -69.71 -24.08
C SER A 153 1.39 -70.31 -25.25
N ALA A 154 1.99 -71.45 -24.98
CA ALA A 154 2.87 -72.21 -25.84
C ALA A 154 2.24 -73.61 -25.95
N SER A 155 1.52 -73.85 -27.04
CA SER A 155 0.98 -75.18 -27.36
C SER A 155 2.05 -75.99 -28.07
N ASP A 156 2.18 -77.24 -27.67
CA ASP A 156 2.74 -78.36 -28.44
C ASP A 156 1.58 -79.20 -29.03
N TYR A 157 1.91 -80.28 -29.75
CA TYR A 157 0.99 -81.32 -30.21
C TYR A 157 0.26 -82.06 -29.08
N ASN A 158 0.90 -82.21 -27.90
CA ASN A 158 0.37 -83.03 -26.80
C ASN A 158 0.18 -82.28 -25.47
N ALA A 159 0.69 -81.05 -25.34
CA ALA A 159 0.66 -80.26 -24.11
C ALA A 159 0.49 -78.76 -24.39
N GLU A 160 0.05 -78.00 -23.38
CA GLU A 160 0.09 -76.53 -23.40
C GLU A 160 0.80 -76.02 -22.14
N ALA A 161 1.80 -75.16 -22.34
CA ALA A 161 2.36 -74.35 -21.27
C ALA A 161 1.75 -72.95 -21.30
N TYR A 162 1.49 -72.41 -20.12
CA TYR A 162 0.85 -71.11 -19.93
C TYR A 162 1.64 -70.30 -18.92
N CYS A 163 1.85 -69.03 -19.23
CA CYS A 163 2.50 -68.07 -18.35
C CYS A 163 1.69 -66.78 -18.27
N ALA A 164 1.27 -66.41 -17.06
CA ALA A 164 0.63 -65.12 -16.78
C ALA A 164 1.66 -64.10 -16.27
N GLY A 165 1.41 -62.84 -16.62
CA GLY A 165 2.10 -61.65 -16.16
C GLY A 165 1.16 -60.43 -16.18
N CYS A 166 1.66 -59.30 -15.71
CA CYS A 166 0.92 -58.05 -15.66
C CYS A 166 1.75 -56.91 -16.25
N VAL A 167 1.09 -55.99 -16.94
CA VAL A 167 1.68 -54.75 -17.48
C VAL A 167 0.91 -53.55 -16.94
N ALA A 168 1.65 -52.59 -16.39
CA ALA A 168 1.11 -51.32 -15.91
C ALA A 168 1.54 -50.18 -16.86
N ILE A 169 0.57 -49.53 -17.51
CA ILE A 169 0.77 -48.34 -18.33
C ILE A 169 0.42 -47.13 -17.47
N VAL A 170 1.41 -46.32 -17.13
CA VAL A 170 1.25 -45.19 -16.20
C VAL A 170 1.23 -43.89 -16.97
N ASP A 171 0.26 -43.02 -16.68
CA ASP A 171 0.31 -41.65 -17.18
C ASP A 171 1.28 -40.80 -16.36
N ASN A 172 2.28 -40.22 -17.02
CA ASN A 172 3.25 -39.29 -16.44
C ASN A 172 3.04 -37.84 -16.92
N THR A 173 2.02 -37.59 -17.74
CA THR A 173 1.63 -36.25 -18.19
C THR A 173 0.67 -35.65 -17.18
N ARG A 174 0.79 -34.36 -16.87
CA ARG A 174 -0.12 -33.65 -15.96
C ARG A 174 -0.72 -32.44 -16.68
N PRO A 175 -1.92 -31.97 -16.30
CA PRO A 175 -2.53 -30.79 -16.88
C PRO A 175 -1.63 -29.57 -16.68
N THR A 176 -1.49 -28.80 -17.75
CA THR A 176 -0.73 -27.54 -17.76
C THR A 176 -1.66 -26.38 -18.10
N PHE A 177 -1.27 -25.15 -17.74
CA PHE A 177 -1.95 -23.97 -18.24
C PHE A 177 -1.47 -23.69 -19.67
N SER A 178 -2.40 -23.37 -20.57
CA SER A 178 -2.08 -22.90 -21.93
C SER A 178 -1.20 -21.64 -21.92
N SER A 179 -1.44 -20.77 -20.95
CA SER A 179 -0.62 -19.61 -20.61
C SER A 179 -0.86 -19.21 -19.15
N CYS A 180 0.08 -18.50 -18.54
CA CYS A 180 -0.13 -17.83 -17.26
C CYS A 180 0.37 -16.38 -17.39
N PRO A 181 -0.47 -15.36 -17.22
CA PRO A 181 -0.09 -13.97 -17.48
C PRO A 181 0.81 -13.44 -16.36
N THR A 182 1.77 -12.59 -16.73
CA THR A 182 2.64 -11.88 -15.79
C THR A 182 2.32 -10.38 -15.80
N TYR A 183 2.47 -9.71 -14.65
CA TYR A 183 2.25 -8.27 -14.54
C TYR A 183 3.56 -7.52 -14.34
N THR A 184 3.88 -6.64 -15.28
CA THR A 184 5.11 -5.84 -15.32
C THR A 184 4.86 -4.33 -15.21
N ASP A 185 3.59 -3.92 -15.14
CA ASP A 185 3.16 -2.52 -15.08
C ASP A 185 3.22 -1.94 -13.64
N GLN A 186 2.91 -0.65 -13.49
CA GLN A 186 2.93 0.02 -12.18
C GLN A 186 1.78 -0.42 -11.27
N LYS A 187 2.08 -0.96 -10.08
CA LYS A 187 1.12 -1.33 -9.04
C LYS A 187 0.67 -0.09 -8.23
N LYS A 188 -0.18 0.76 -8.82
CA LYS A 188 -0.61 2.07 -8.31
C LYS A 188 -2.12 2.29 -8.42
N LEU A 189 -2.70 3.20 -7.63
CA LEU A 189 -4.13 3.54 -7.73
C LEU A 189 -4.49 4.14 -9.10
N SER A 190 -3.61 4.98 -9.64
CA SER A 190 -3.76 5.57 -10.98
C SER A 190 -3.69 4.55 -12.13
N ALA A 191 -3.31 3.29 -11.84
CA ALA A 191 -3.23 2.18 -12.80
C ALA A 191 -4.29 1.10 -12.55
N LEU A 192 -5.33 1.37 -11.75
CA LEU A 192 -6.31 0.36 -11.32
C LEU A 192 -7.03 -0.36 -12.48
N ASP A 193 -7.33 0.33 -13.58
CA ASP A 193 -7.91 -0.30 -14.78
C ASP A 193 -6.98 -1.38 -15.37
N LYS A 194 -5.66 -1.16 -15.37
CA LYS A 194 -4.68 -2.18 -15.80
C LYS A 194 -4.67 -3.38 -14.87
N LEU A 195 -4.81 -3.16 -13.56
CA LEU A 195 -4.90 -4.24 -12.56
C LEU A 195 -6.16 -5.08 -12.74
N LYS A 196 -7.29 -4.44 -13.05
CA LYS A 196 -8.57 -5.09 -13.38
C LYS A 196 -8.50 -5.89 -14.68
N THR A 197 -7.84 -5.38 -15.72
CA THR A 197 -7.55 -6.13 -16.96
C THR A 197 -6.65 -7.34 -16.68
N PHE A 198 -5.59 -7.17 -15.87
CA PHE A 198 -4.69 -8.26 -15.50
C PHE A 198 -5.39 -9.35 -14.68
N GLU A 199 -6.20 -8.98 -13.68
CA GLU A 199 -7.03 -9.92 -12.92
C GLU A 199 -7.99 -10.69 -13.83
N THR A 200 -8.62 -10.02 -14.79
CA THR A 200 -9.51 -10.66 -15.76
C THR A 200 -8.74 -11.63 -16.67
N SER A 201 -7.51 -11.28 -17.05
CA SER A 201 -6.62 -12.15 -17.84
C SER A 201 -6.18 -13.37 -17.03
N TYR A 202 -5.83 -13.22 -15.75
CA TYR A 202 -5.52 -14.31 -14.84
C TYR A 202 -6.73 -15.25 -14.67
N ASP A 203 -7.90 -14.70 -14.33
CA ASP A 203 -9.12 -15.48 -14.11
C ASP A 203 -9.57 -16.25 -15.39
N SER A 204 -9.22 -15.74 -16.58
CA SER A 204 -9.43 -16.44 -17.85
C SER A 204 -8.35 -17.48 -18.17
N ALA A 205 -7.08 -17.21 -17.85
CA ALA A 205 -5.98 -18.14 -18.08
C ALA A 205 -6.11 -19.41 -17.21
N VAL A 206 -6.58 -19.27 -15.96
CA VAL A 206 -6.71 -20.39 -15.02
C VAL A 206 -7.85 -21.37 -15.34
N THR A 207 -8.69 -21.07 -16.34
CA THR A 207 -9.68 -22.01 -16.89
C THR A 207 -9.22 -22.68 -18.20
N GLN A 208 -8.16 -22.18 -18.84
CA GLN A 208 -7.64 -22.69 -20.11
C GLN A 208 -6.50 -23.70 -19.88
N THR A 209 -6.87 -24.93 -19.57
CA THR A 209 -5.93 -26.04 -19.34
C THR A 209 -5.66 -26.86 -20.60
N VAL A 210 -4.47 -27.47 -20.67
CA VAL A 210 -4.07 -28.42 -21.71
C VAL A 210 -3.81 -29.77 -21.03
N SER A 211 -4.49 -30.81 -21.51
CA SER A 211 -4.36 -32.20 -21.06
C SER A 211 -4.07 -33.15 -22.22
N ASN A 212 -3.65 -34.37 -21.90
CA ASN A 212 -3.26 -35.40 -22.87
C ASN A 212 -4.42 -36.34 -23.28
N GLY A 213 -5.66 -36.03 -22.89
CA GLY A 213 -6.84 -36.86 -23.16
C GLY A 213 -7.08 -38.03 -22.19
N TRP A 214 -6.14 -38.34 -21.30
CA TRP A 214 -6.28 -39.37 -20.26
C TRP A 214 -6.35 -38.81 -18.84
N SER A 215 -6.49 -37.49 -18.72
CA SER A 215 -6.64 -36.78 -17.45
C SER A 215 -7.75 -37.37 -16.56
N GLY A 216 -7.41 -37.58 -15.29
CA GLY A 216 -8.36 -37.98 -14.26
C GLY A 216 -9.24 -36.82 -13.78
N THR A 217 -10.05 -37.09 -12.75
CA THR A 217 -10.92 -36.07 -12.14
C THR A 217 -10.11 -34.90 -11.58
N ASP A 218 -10.56 -33.67 -11.84
CA ASP A 218 -9.96 -32.45 -11.30
C ASP A 218 -9.91 -32.48 -9.76
N CYS A 219 -8.71 -32.28 -9.21
CA CYS A 219 -8.46 -32.11 -7.78
C CYS A 219 -7.59 -30.86 -7.52
N SER A 220 -7.58 -29.92 -8.49
CA SER A 220 -6.83 -28.67 -8.44
C SER A 220 -7.17 -27.84 -7.22
N THR A 221 -6.13 -27.28 -6.59
CA THR A 221 -6.30 -26.39 -5.44
C THR A 221 -6.27 -24.94 -5.88
N GLN A 222 -7.30 -24.17 -5.50
CA GLN A 222 -7.39 -22.73 -5.72
C GLN A 222 -7.41 -22.00 -4.38
N THR A 223 -6.59 -20.97 -4.24
CA THR A 223 -6.50 -20.12 -3.05
C THR A 223 -6.50 -18.64 -3.42
N TYR A 224 -6.94 -17.81 -2.49
CA TYR A 224 -6.84 -16.36 -2.58
C TYR A 224 -6.53 -15.75 -1.22
N THR A 225 -5.87 -14.59 -1.25
CA THR A 225 -5.64 -13.70 -0.11
C THR A 225 -5.89 -12.27 -0.55
N VAL A 226 -6.78 -11.56 0.13
CA VAL A 226 -7.14 -10.16 -0.16
C VAL A 226 -6.98 -9.31 1.10
N LYS A 227 -6.45 -8.10 0.95
CA LYS A 227 -6.38 -7.10 2.00
C LYS A 227 -6.83 -5.76 1.44
N ASP A 228 -7.90 -5.20 1.98
CA ASP A 228 -8.34 -3.85 1.65
C ASP A 228 -7.54 -2.79 2.41
N LEU A 229 -7.56 -1.56 1.91
CA LEU A 229 -7.11 -0.37 2.61
C LEU A 229 -7.79 -0.23 3.98
N GLY A 230 -7.02 0.17 4.98
CA GLY A 230 -7.43 0.26 6.37
C GLY A 230 -7.70 -1.09 7.08
N ALA A 231 -7.62 -2.23 6.40
CA ALA A 231 -7.79 -3.53 7.04
C ALA A 231 -6.54 -3.92 7.86
N ALA A 232 -6.74 -4.35 9.10
CA ALA A 232 -5.66 -4.78 9.97
C ALA A 232 -5.01 -6.11 9.52
N GLN A 233 -5.78 -7.00 8.89
CA GLN A 233 -5.35 -8.31 8.42
C GLN A 233 -5.95 -8.65 7.05
N SER A 234 -5.28 -9.54 6.33
CA SER A 234 -5.75 -10.10 5.06
C SER A 234 -6.76 -11.22 5.28
N THR A 235 -7.82 -11.27 4.48
CA THR A 235 -8.74 -12.41 4.41
C THR A 235 -8.20 -13.43 3.40
N SER A 236 -8.10 -14.70 3.78
CA SER A 236 -7.68 -15.78 2.89
C SER A 236 -8.76 -16.87 2.79
N GLY A 237 -8.82 -17.58 1.67
CA GLY A 237 -9.78 -18.65 1.44
C GLY A 237 -9.41 -19.59 0.31
N THR A 238 -10.23 -20.63 0.13
CA THR A 238 -10.10 -21.67 -0.90
C THR A 238 -11.31 -21.65 -1.83
N GLY A 239 -11.14 -22.12 -3.07
CA GLY A 239 -12.20 -22.21 -4.07
C GLY A 239 -12.17 -21.05 -5.06
N THR A 240 -13.32 -20.67 -5.61
CA THR A 240 -13.44 -19.60 -6.61
C THR A 240 -12.86 -18.28 -6.07
N PRO A 241 -11.82 -17.70 -6.71
CA PRO A 241 -11.21 -16.48 -6.21
C PRO A 241 -12.19 -15.31 -6.18
N SER A 242 -12.20 -14.55 -5.09
CA SER A 242 -12.91 -13.26 -5.05
C SER A 242 -12.34 -12.30 -6.10
N LYS A 243 -13.18 -11.38 -6.56
CA LYS A 243 -12.75 -10.25 -7.39
C LYS A 243 -12.09 -9.19 -6.51
N CYS A 244 -10.91 -8.76 -6.90
CA CYS A 244 -10.06 -7.87 -6.13
C CYS A 244 -10.14 -6.43 -6.61
N PHE A 245 -10.30 -6.20 -7.91
CA PHE A 245 -10.30 -4.87 -8.53
C PHE A 245 -11.61 -4.60 -9.30
N ASP A 246 -12.72 -5.21 -8.88
CA ASP A 246 -14.06 -4.85 -9.37
C ASP A 246 -14.56 -3.53 -8.74
N ALA A 247 -15.71 -3.04 -9.21
CA ALA A 247 -16.27 -1.77 -8.75
C ALA A 247 -16.62 -1.80 -7.25
N THR A 248 -17.07 -2.94 -6.72
CA THR A 248 -17.46 -3.09 -5.31
C THR A 248 -16.23 -3.06 -4.39
N ALA A 249 -15.14 -3.73 -4.80
CA ALA A 249 -13.86 -3.66 -4.10
C ALA A 249 -13.24 -2.26 -4.22
N GLN A 250 -13.33 -1.62 -5.39
CA GLN A 250 -12.91 -0.24 -5.61
C GLN A 250 -13.62 0.73 -4.66
N ASP A 251 -14.96 0.77 -4.67
CA ASP A 251 -15.73 1.67 -3.80
C ASP A 251 -15.44 1.43 -2.32
N ARG A 252 -15.33 0.16 -1.90
CA ARG A 252 -14.99 -0.22 -0.53
C ARG A 252 -13.60 0.28 -0.13
N ASN A 253 -12.62 0.25 -1.03
CA ASN A 253 -11.24 0.72 -0.76
C ASN A 253 -11.15 2.25 -0.78
N TYR A 254 -11.76 2.94 -1.76
CA TYR A 254 -11.78 4.41 -1.78
C TYR A 254 -12.56 5.01 -0.59
N ALA A 255 -13.62 4.36 -0.11
CA ALA A 255 -14.35 4.78 1.09
C ALA A 255 -13.45 4.84 2.34
N LYS A 256 -12.41 3.99 2.42
CA LYS A 256 -11.47 3.97 3.55
C LYS A 256 -10.58 5.20 3.59
N LEU A 257 -10.28 5.80 2.42
CA LEU A 257 -9.48 7.03 2.32
C LEU A 257 -10.19 8.26 2.90
N LYS A 258 -11.52 8.21 3.07
CA LYS A 258 -12.31 9.23 3.78
C LYS A 258 -12.27 9.11 5.31
N THR A 259 -11.65 8.07 5.85
CA THR A 259 -11.55 7.88 7.30
C THR A 259 -10.39 8.70 7.84
N SER A 260 -10.68 9.71 8.67
CA SER A 260 -9.66 10.49 9.38
C SER A 260 -8.85 9.58 10.31
N ILE A 261 -7.54 9.83 10.39
CA ILE A 261 -6.66 9.23 11.40
C ILE A 261 -6.79 9.91 12.78
N PHE A 262 -7.53 11.03 12.86
CA PHE A 262 -7.80 11.76 14.09
C PHE A 262 -9.16 11.33 14.67
N PRO A 263 -9.32 11.27 16.02
CA PRO A 263 -8.36 11.74 17.03
C PRO A 263 -7.23 10.77 17.38
N SER A 264 -7.26 9.51 16.91
CA SER A 264 -6.33 8.45 17.36
C SER A 264 -4.84 8.79 17.19
N GLU A 265 -4.44 9.31 16.03
CA GLU A 265 -3.05 9.69 15.75
C GLU A 265 -2.77 11.18 16.05
N LEU A 266 -3.68 11.90 16.73
CA LEU A 266 -3.64 13.37 16.77
C LEU A 266 -2.36 13.94 17.39
N GLN A 267 -1.81 13.32 18.44
CA GLN A 267 -0.52 13.72 19.04
C GLN A 267 0.69 12.95 18.47
N ASN A 268 0.47 11.96 17.60
CA ASN A 268 1.55 11.14 17.07
C ASN A 268 2.33 11.93 16.00
N SER A 269 3.63 12.13 16.22
CA SER A 269 4.51 12.86 15.30
C SER A 269 4.89 12.03 14.06
N ASN A 270 4.87 10.70 14.17
CA ASN A 270 5.22 9.79 13.08
C ASN A 270 4.39 8.48 13.13
N PRO A 271 3.07 8.53 12.84
CA PRO A 271 2.24 7.34 12.80
C PRO A 271 2.63 6.40 11.65
N ASP A 272 2.88 5.13 11.96
CA ASP A 272 3.04 4.10 10.93
C ASP A 272 1.68 3.73 10.32
N LEU A 273 1.43 4.29 9.14
CA LEU A 273 0.23 4.04 8.34
C LEU A 273 0.50 3.12 7.15
N THR A 274 1.75 2.65 6.95
CA THR A 274 2.14 1.85 5.77
C THR A 274 1.32 0.57 5.66
N SER A 275 1.12 -0.10 6.79
CA SER A 275 0.31 -1.32 6.91
C SER A 275 -1.19 -1.10 6.62
N LYS A 276 -1.71 0.12 6.83
CA LYS A 276 -3.10 0.51 6.52
C LYS A 276 -3.26 0.93 5.05
N CYS A 277 -2.18 1.24 4.35
CA CYS A 277 -2.21 1.81 3.00
C CYS A 277 -1.66 0.88 1.93
N THR A 278 -1.92 -0.41 2.10
CA THR A 278 -1.59 -1.46 1.16
C THR A 278 -2.85 -2.23 0.80
N TRP A 279 -3.24 -2.18 -0.48
CA TRP A 279 -4.30 -3.02 -1.05
C TRP A 279 -3.65 -4.24 -1.71
N GLN A 280 -3.86 -5.42 -1.15
CA GLN A 280 -3.27 -6.66 -1.64
C GLN A 280 -4.32 -7.57 -2.26
N CYS A 281 -3.95 -8.21 -3.36
CA CYS A 281 -4.65 -9.35 -3.93
C CYS A 281 -3.63 -10.37 -4.45
N THR A 282 -3.61 -11.52 -3.79
CA THR A 282 -2.84 -12.69 -4.21
C THR A 282 -3.83 -13.81 -4.55
N LYS A 283 -3.71 -14.41 -5.74
CA LYS A 283 -4.48 -15.57 -6.18
C LYS A 283 -3.53 -16.65 -6.64
N SER A 284 -3.86 -17.92 -6.42
CA SER A 284 -3.09 -19.05 -6.92
C SER A 284 -4.00 -20.21 -7.33
N LYS A 285 -3.69 -20.85 -8.45
CA LYS A 285 -4.22 -22.15 -8.84
C LYS A 285 -3.06 -23.10 -9.13
N ALA A 286 -3.06 -24.25 -8.47
CA ALA A 286 -2.23 -25.39 -8.85
C ALA A 286 -3.13 -26.41 -9.56
N LEU A 287 -2.80 -26.73 -10.82
CA LEU A 287 -3.51 -27.78 -11.56
C LEU A 287 -3.09 -29.14 -11.02
N LYS A 288 -4.09 -29.94 -10.68
CA LYS A 288 -3.92 -31.32 -10.26
C LYS A 288 -5.09 -32.17 -10.73
N GLU A 289 -4.80 -33.43 -11.01
CA GLU A 289 -5.79 -34.45 -11.32
C GLU A 289 -5.56 -35.68 -10.44
N ASN A 290 -6.61 -36.47 -10.23
CA ASN A 290 -6.45 -37.78 -9.61
C ASN A 290 -5.76 -38.71 -10.60
N VAL A 291 -4.59 -39.21 -10.23
CA VAL A 291 -3.79 -40.12 -11.05
C VAL A 291 -3.71 -41.47 -10.37
N ASP A 292 -4.02 -42.50 -11.15
CA ASP A 292 -3.92 -43.89 -10.73
C ASP A 292 -2.49 -44.41 -10.92
N ALA A 293 -1.80 -44.63 -9.81
CA ALA A 293 -0.50 -45.28 -9.80
C ALA A 293 -0.69 -46.80 -9.98
N PHE A 294 -0.90 -47.21 -11.23
CA PHE A 294 -1.03 -48.62 -11.61
C PHE A 294 0.22 -49.42 -11.21
N LYS A 295 0.03 -50.44 -10.37
CA LYS A 295 1.09 -51.37 -9.95
C LYS A 295 0.60 -52.80 -10.03
N CYS A 296 1.38 -53.65 -10.68
CA CYS A 296 1.15 -55.09 -10.65
C CYS A 296 1.27 -55.63 -9.21
N LEU A 297 0.46 -56.64 -8.89
CA LEU A 297 0.35 -57.30 -7.57
C LEU A 297 -0.24 -56.44 -6.43
N SER A 298 -0.06 -55.12 -6.39
CA SER A 298 -0.59 -54.25 -5.33
C SER A 298 -1.87 -53.48 -5.68
N GLY A 299 -2.37 -53.61 -6.91
CA GLY A 299 -3.59 -52.94 -7.38
C GLY A 299 -3.39 -51.46 -7.73
N VAL A 300 -4.47 -50.68 -7.66
CA VAL A 300 -4.50 -49.27 -8.05
C VAL A 300 -4.57 -48.39 -6.82
N THR A 301 -3.65 -47.43 -6.70
CA THR A 301 -3.72 -46.35 -5.70
C THR A 301 -3.88 -45.01 -6.40
N SER A 302 -4.97 -44.30 -6.14
CA SER A 302 -5.23 -42.99 -6.72
C SER A 302 -4.68 -41.86 -5.84
N THR A 303 -3.97 -40.91 -6.45
CA THR A 303 -3.35 -39.77 -5.77
C THR A 303 -3.53 -38.48 -6.58
N CYS A 304 -3.83 -37.37 -5.90
CA CYS A 304 -3.98 -36.06 -6.53
C CYS A 304 -2.60 -35.46 -6.88
N GLU A 305 -2.21 -35.51 -8.15
CA GLU A 305 -0.89 -35.10 -8.65
C GLU A 305 -0.97 -33.95 -9.64
N GLY A 306 0.08 -33.11 -9.65
CA GLY A 306 0.24 -32.01 -10.59
C GLY A 306 1.17 -30.92 -10.06
N THR A 307 1.95 -30.31 -10.96
CA THR A 307 3.00 -29.34 -10.62
C THR A 307 2.81 -27.97 -11.29
N ALA A 308 1.92 -27.87 -12.29
CA ALA A 308 1.66 -26.61 -12.97
C ALA A 308 0.94 -25.63 -12.04
N THR A 309 1.56 -24.48 -11.80
CA THR A 309 0.98 -23.40 -11.00
C THR A 309 0.83 -22.14 -11.85
N CYS A 310 -0.23 -21.39 -11.59
CA CYS A 310 -0.41 -20.04 -12.09
C CYS A 310 -0.83 -19.15 -10.93
N GLY A 311 -0.18 -17.99 -10.81
CA GLY A 311 -0.34 -17.10 -9.68
C GLY A 311 -0.43 -15.64 -10.12
N MET A 312 -1.21 -14.88 -9.37
CA MET A 312 -1.28 -13.42 -9.45
C MET A 312 -0.90 -12.89 -8.08
N ASP A 313 0.07 -11.98 -8.01
CA ASP A 313 0.44 -11.31 -6.76
C ASP A 313 0.58 -9.80 -6.97
N ILE A 314 -0.47 -9.08 -6.56
CA ILE A 314 -0.57 -7.63 -6.67
C ILE A 314 -0.65 -7.06 -5.26
N SER A 315 0.23 -6.11 -4.97
CA SER A 315 0.20 -5.27 -3.78
C SER A 315 0.36 -3.83 -4.23
N VAL A 316 -0.66 -3.01 -3.97
CA VAL A 316 -0.71 -1.58 -4.30
C VAL A 316 -0.50 -0.81 -3.01
N THR A 317 0.69 -0.23 -2.85
CA THR A 317 0.98 0.68 -1.74
C THR A 317 0.58 2.09 -2.16
N VAL A 318 -0.41 2.65 -1.45
CA VAL A 318 -0.98 3.96 -1.75
C VAL A 318 -0.14 5.06 -1.11
N THR A 319 0.43 5.94 -1.93
CA THR A 319 1.15 7.13 -1.48
C THR A 319 0.21 8.34 -1.35
N GLN A 320 0.61 9.35 -0.57
CA GLN A 320 -0.21 10.53 -0.32
C GLN A 320 -0.55 11.31 -1.61
N PRO A 321 0.40 11.52 -2.56
CA PRO A 321 0.12 12.15 -3.85
C PRO A 321 -0.81 11.35 -4.78
N GLU A 322 -1.05 10.06 -4.52
CA GLU A 322 -2.07 9.25 -5.22
C GLU A 322 -3.49 9.41 -4.64
N ILE A 323 -3.63 10.15 -3.55
CA ILE A 323 -4.91 10.48 -2.91
C ILE A 323 -5.22 11.96 -3.14
N ALA A 324 -4.36 12.84 -2.63
CA ALA A 324 -4.55 14.29 -2.70
C ALA A 324 -3.23 15.06 -2.52
N THR A 325 -3.21 16.26 -3.08
CA THR A 325 -2.22 17.31 -2.79
C THR A 325 -2.93 18.50 -2.16
N ILE A 326 -2.18 19.38 -1.50
CA ILE A 326 -2.72 20.66 -1.02
C ILE A 326 -1.97 21.84 -1.61
N THR A 327 -2.61 23.01 -1.56
CA THR A 327 -1.96 24.31 -1.67
C THR A 327 -2.40 25.16 -0.49
N HIS A 328 -1.53 26.06 -0.02
CA HIS A 328 -1.81 26.92 1.13
C HIS A 328 -1.31 28.36 0.87
N SER A 329 -2.01 29.36 1.39
CA SER A 329 -1.61 30.78 1.29
C SER A 329 -2.28 31.66 2.33
N ILE A 330 -1.60 32.74 2.74
CA ILE A 330 -2.24 33.84 3.49
C ILE A 330 -3.17 34.60 2.52
N PRO A 331 -4.44 34.89 2.85
CA PRO A 331 -5.35 35.62 1.96
C PRO A 331 -4.89 37.04 1.64
N ASP A 332 -5.14 37.55 0.43
CA ASP A 332 -4.70 38.90 0.04
C ASP A 332 -5.30 40.03 0.90
N ALA A 333 -6.50 39.85 1.45
CA ALA A 333 -7.08 40.78 2.43
C ALA A 333 -6.27 40.78 3.75
N VAL A 334 -5.79 39.61 4.19
CA VAL A 334 -4.94 39.46 5.37
C VAL A 334 -3.55 40.07 5.11
N LYS A 335 -3.00 39.90 3.91
CA LYS A 335 -1.75 40.55 3.48
C LYS A 335 -1.87 42.08 3.43
N GLN A 336 -2.96 42.62 2.90
CA GLN A 336 -3.23 44.06 2.87
C GLN A 336 -3.37 44.65 4.29
N ALA A 337 -4.14 44.02 5.16
CA ALA A 337 -4.24 44.44 6.57
C ALA A 337 -2.88 44.35 7.30
N SER A 338 -2.03 43.38 6.93
CA SER A 338 -0.68 43.25 7.47
C SER A 338 0.26 44.36 6.97
N ARG A 339 0.18 44.73 5.69
CA ARG A 339 0.91 45.87 5.11
C ARG A 339 0.57 47.17 5.84
N HIS A 340 -0.71 47.47 6.01
CA HIS A 340 -1.16 48.67 6.75
C HIS A 340 -0.57 48.74 8.18
N VAL A 341 -0.37 47.61 8.85
CA VAL A 341 0.31 47.58 10.15
C VAL A 341 1.80 47.90 10.02
N THR A 342 2.50 47.27 9.08
CA THR A 342 3.94 47.46 8.88
C THR A 342 4.30 48.86 8.37
N ASP A 343 3.44 49.48 7.56
CA ASP A 343 3.62 50.84 7.02
C ASP A 343 3.59 51.91 8.14
N ASN A 344 3.03 51.57 9.32
CA ASN A 344 2.93 52.44 10.49
C ASN A 344 3.95 52.08 11.61
N LEU A 345 4.88 51.16 11.36
CA LEU A 345 6.06 50.90 12.20
C LEU A 345 7.23 51.81 11.80
N ASP A 346 8.14 52.11 12.72
CA ASP A 346 9.43 52.74 12.38
C ASP A 346 10.47 51.68 12.01
N ALA A 347 10.26 51.10 10.84
CA ALA A 347 10.96 49.91 10.38
C ALA A 347 11.61 50.15 9.00
N THR A 348 12.24 51.32 8.83
CA THR A 348 12.93 51.71 7.58
C THR A 348 14.00 50.66 7.22
N GLY A 349 13.79 49.94 6.12
CA GLY A 349 14.67 48.86 5.66
C GLY A 349 14.35 47.46 6.19
N ALA A 350 13.28 47.27 6.96
CA ALA A 350 12.84 45.94 7.38
C ALA A 350 12.22 45.14 6.23
N ASN A 351 12.67 43.90 6.05
CA ASN A 351 12.14 42.99 5.04
C ASN A 351 10.96 42.17 5.62
N PHE A 352 9.75 42.69 5.49
CA PHE A 352 8.52 42.02 5.95
C PHE A 352 8.06 40.94 4.96
N ASN A 353 7.96 39.69 5.43
CA ASN A 353 7.39 38.59 4.66
C ASN A 353 5.88 38.47 4.95
N TYR A 354 5.03 38.66 3.92
CA TYR A 354 3.56 38.56 4.03
C TYR A 354 3.00 37.21 3.53
N ASP A 355 3.84 36.30 3.06
CA ASP A 355 3.44 34.98 2.59
C ASP A 355 3.50 33.93 3.72
N THR A 356 4.37 34.15 4.71
CA THR A 356 4.49 33.28 5.90
C THR A 356 4.18 33.99 7.22
N ARG A 357 3.94 35.31 7.23
CA ARG A 357 3.61 36.05 8.46
C ARG A 357 2.40 36.96 8.31
N VAL A 358 1.60 37.01 9.37
CA VAL A 358 0.48 37.94 9.55
C VAL A 358 0.87 38.99 10.58
N TYR A 359 0.78 40.26 10.21
CA TYR A 359 1.06 41.38 11.12
C TYR A 359 -0.26 42.04 11.56
N ARG A 360 -0.45 42.23 12.86
CA ARG A 360 -1.64 42.86 13.46
C ARG A 360 -1.23 43.87 14.52
N SER A 361 -2.14 44.77 14.87
CA SER A 361 -1.95 45.71 15.97
C SER A 361 -3.16 45.74 16.88
N VAL A 362 -2.95 45.92 18.18
CA VAL A 362 -4.00 46.18 19.18
C VAL A 362 -3.77 47.56 19.80
N GLN A 363 -4.85 48.29 20.10
CA GLN A 363 -4.80 49.70 20.56
C GLN A 363 -4.31 49.88 22.01
N CYS A 364 -3.57 48.91 22.55
CA CYS A 364 -3.07 48.91 23.92
C CYS A 364 -1.59 49.22 24.01
N ALA A 365 -1.18 49.75 25.16
CA ALA A 365 0.21 50.00 25.53
C ALA A 365 0.95 48.75 26.06
N THR A 366 0.19 47.74 26.52
CA THR A 366 0.67 46.49 27.13
C THR A 366 -0.23 45.33 26.75
N PHE A 367 0.27 44.10 26.85
CA PHE A 367 -0.55 42.88 26.80
C PHE A 367 -1.01 42.55 28.22
N ASP A 368 -2.19 43.02 28.60
CA ASP A 368 -2.81 42.75 29.91
C ASP A 368 -3.76 41.53 29.91
N GLY A 369 -3.94 40.89 28.75
CA GLY A 369 -4.86 39.77 28.56
C GLY A 369 -6.34 40.15 28.46
N THR A 370 -6.68 41.44 28.46
CA THR A 370 -8.06 41.87 28.22
C THR A 370 -8.44 41.72 26.74
N ASP A 371 -9.74 41.64 26.49
CA ASP A 371 -10.31 41.53 25.14
C ASP A 371 -9.91 42.68 24.20
N LYS A 372 -9.56 43.86 24.74
CA LYS A 372 -9.11 45.03 23.95
C LYS A 372 -7.64 44.93 23.53
N CYS A 373 -6.84 44.18 24.29
CA CYS A 373 -5.40 44.01 24.10
C CYS A 373 -5.04 42.65 23.50
N THR A 374 -6.03 41.96 22.94
CA THR A 374 -5.90 40.63 22.34
C THR A 374 -6.42 40.67 20.91
N PHE A 375 -5.61 40.26 19.93
CA PHE A 375 -6.09 39.99 18.58
C PHE A 375 -6.81 38.63 18.57
N LYS A 376 -8.04 38.57 18.05
CA LYS A 376 -8.85 37.34 17.96
C LYS A 376 -9.20 37.06 16.51
N SER A 377 -8.95 35.83 16.04
CA SER A 377 -9.27 35.40 14.67
C SER A 377 -9.25 33.88 14.58
N LYS A 378 -10.02 33.30 13.65
CA LYS A 378 -9.98 31.88 13.32
C LYS A 378 -8.75 31.56 12.47
N LEU A 379 -8.29 30.31 12.49
CA LEU A 379 -7.15 29.93 11.63
C LEU A 379 -7.53 29.98 10.14
N SER A 380 -8.77 29.62 9.81
CA SER A 380 -9.39 29.73 8.48
C SER A 380 -9.48 31.17 7.92
N GLU A 381 -9.50 32.18 8.80
CA GLU A 381 -9.46 33.59 8.41
C GLU A 381 -8.03 34.07 8.11
N LEU A 382 -7.00 33.40 8.64
CA LEU A 382 -5.59 33.78 8.53
C LEU A 382 -4.85 33.03 7.42
N VAL A 383 -5.26 31.80 7.12
CA VAL A 383 -4.67 30.96 6.06
C VAL A 383 -5.75 30.19 5.30
N THR A 384 -5.71 30.29 3.98
CA THR A 384 -6.50 29.44 3.09
C THR A 384 -5.72 28.18 2.75
N VAL A 385 -6.40 27.04 2.81
CA VAL A 385 -5.93 25.75 2.29
C VAL A 385 -6.92 25.25 1.24
N ALA A 386 -6.40 24.62 0.18
CA ALA A 386 -7.22 24.02 -0.87
C ALA A 386 -6.66 22.62 -1.22
N ALA A 387 -7.52 21.61 -1.15
CA ALA A 387 -7.17 20.24 -1.49
C ALA A 387 -7.49 19.92 -2.97
N THR A 388 -6.59 19.20 -3.64
CA THR A 388 -6.79 18.68 -4.99
C THR A 388 -6.61 17.17 -4.98
N LYS A 389 -7.69 16.42 -5.27
CA LYS A 389 -7.63 14.96 -5.39
C LYS A 389 -6.79 14.50 -6.60
N ALA A 390 -6.14 13.36 -6.47
CA ALA A 390 -5.26 12.81 -7.49
C ALA A 390 -6.01 12.22 -8.70
N THR A 391 -5.30 12.09 -9.82
CA THR A 391 -5.83 11.44 -11.04
C THR A 391 -5.99 9.94 -10.79
N GLY A 392 -7.23 9.46 -10.82
CA GLY A 392 -7.61 8.08 -10.50
C GLY A 392 -8.58 7.97 -9.33
N VAL A 393 -8.68 9.00 -8.46
CA VAL A 393 -9.71 9.05 -7.42
C VAL A 393 -11.09 9.29 -8.06
N PRO A 394 -12.14 8.49 -7.77
CA PRO A 394 -13.43 8.61 -8.44
C PRO A 394 -14.07 10.00 -8.32
N SER A 395 -14.88 10.36 -9.32
CA SER A 395 -15.51 11.69 -9.41
C SER A 395 -16.41 12.02 -8.22
N SER A 396 -17.06 11.00 -7.64
CA SER A 396 -17.96 11.06 -6.48
C SER A 396 -17.30 11.50 -5.16
N TYR A 397 -15.97 11.45 -5.05
CA TYR A 397 -15.23 11.84 -3.84
C TYR A 397 -14.81 13.32 -3.93
N LYS A 398 -15.07 14.11 -2.89
CA LYS A 398 -14.61 15.51 -2.79
C LYS A 398 -13.17 15.55 -2.29
N SER A 399 -12.37 16.53 -2.73
CA SER A 399 -10.99 16.69 -2.25
C SER A 399 -10.93 16.90 -0.72
N ASP A 400 -11.86 17.68 -0.17
CA ASP A 400 -11.91 18.02 1.26
C ASP A 400 -12.31 16.83 2.14
N ASP A 401 -12.91 15.78 1.57
CA ASP A 401 -13.23 14.53 2.29
C ASP A 401 -11.98 13.63 2.47
N LEU A 402 -10.86 13.95 1.81
CA LEU A 402 -9.66 13.11 1.71
C LEU A 402 -8.44 13.71 2.43
N VAL A 403 -8.56 14.96 2.93
CA VAL A 403 -7.49 15.69 3.61
C VAL A 403 -7.97 16.12 4.99
N PHE A 404 -7.23 15.71 6.01
CA PHE A 404 -7.47 15.97 7.42
C PHE A 404 -6.36 16.88 7.94
N TYR A 405 -6.72 17.99 8.58
CA TYR A 405 -5.74 18.95 9.06
C TYR A 405 -5.59 18.87 10.58
N ARG A 406 -4.37 19.16 11.06
CA ARG A 406 -4.12 19.47 12.47
C ARG A 406 -3.19 20.67 12.59
N TYR A 407 -3.32 21.42 13.68
CA TYR A 407 -2.46 22.55 14.00
C TYR A 407 -1.92 22.43 15.42
N ASN A 408 -0.75 23.03 15.66
CA ASN A 408 -0.12 23.15 16.96
C ASN A 408 0.11 24.65 17.22
N PHE A 409 -0.49 25.15 18.30
CA PHE A 409 -0.60 26.57 18.61
C PHE A 409 0.23 27.00 19.83
N ASP A 410 0.41 26.08 20.78
CA ASP A 410 1.10 26.28 22.06
C ASP A 410 2.53 25.70 22.07
N GLY A 411 2.97 25.06 20.99
CA GLY A 411 4.24 24.34 20.92
C GLY A 411 4.19 22.92 21.48
N ALA A 412 3.06 22.47 22.06
CA ALA A 412 2.95 21.24 22.83
C ALA A 412 1.85 20.29 22.33
N THR A 413 0.65 20.83 22.05
CA THR A 413 -0.56 20.04 21.78
C THR A 413 -1.03 20.25 20.34
N TRP A 414 -1.24 19.15 19.61
CA TRP A 414 -1.92 19.18 18.32
C TRP A 414 -3.44 19.18 18.51
N VAL A 415 -4.15 19.96 17.69
CA VAL A 415 -5.61 20.07 17.67
C VAL A 415 -6.09 19.80 16.24
N GLU A 416 -7.18 19.04 16.09
CA GLU A 416 -7.80 18.78 14.78
C GLU A 416 -8.34 20.10 14.21
N TRP A 417 -8.00 20.42 12.96
CA TRP A 417 -8.47 21.62 12.27
C TRP A 417 -9.47 21.26 11.18
N LYS A 418 -10.64 21.90 11.23
CA LYS A 418 -11.68 21.83 10.21
C LYS A 418 -11.92 23.25 9.70
N PRO A 419 -11.34 23.65 8.54
CA PRO A 419 -11.41 25.03 8.06
C PRO A 419 -12.83 25.59 7.91
N SER A 420 -13.83 24.74 7.72
CA SER A 420 -15.25 25.11 7.64
C SER A 420 -15.92 25.39 9.00
N SER A 421 -15.29 25.04 10.12
CA SER A 421 -15.92 25.06 11.45
C SER A 421 -14.91 25.21 12.59
N ASP A 422 -13.85 25.98 12.40
CA ASP A 422 -12.79 26.13 13.39
C ASP A 422 -13.10 27.20 14.45
N ALA A 423 -12.41 27.05 15.59
CA ALA A 423 -12.53 27.90 16.76
C ALA A 423 -11.66 29.17 16.62
N THR A 424 -12.09 30.24 17.29
CA THR A 424 -11.33 31.49 17.36
C THR A 424 -10.10 31.33 18.24
N LEU A 425 -8.93 31.68 17.71
CA LEU A 425 -7.67 31.77 18.45
C LEU A 425 -7.49 33.18 19.02
N SER A 426 -6.75 33.30 20.11
CA SER A 426 -6.43 34.56 20.79
C SER A 426 -4.92 34.79 20.82
N PHE A 427 -4.48 35.99 20.46
CA PHE A 427 -3.09 36.39 20.35
C PHE A 427 -2.86 37.67 21.18
N PRO A 428 -2.07 37.63 22.26
CA PRO A 428 -1.34 36.47 22.78
C PRO A 428 -2.21 35.34 23.31
N ASN A 429 -1.67 34.12 23.32
CA ASN A 429 -2.33 32.95 23.88
C ASN A 429 -2.60 33.19 25.39
N PRO A 430 -3.87 33.14 25.86
CA PRO A 430 -4.23 33.38 27.26
C PRO A 430 -3.42 32.56 28.28
N SER A 431 -3.05 31.34 27.93
CA SER A 431 -2.28 30.43 28.80
C SER A 431 -0.85 30.89 29.10
N ILE A 432 -0.31 31.87 28.36
CA ILE A 432 1.05 32.39 28.56
C ILE A 432 1.10 33.90 28.87
N VAL A 433 -0.04 34.59 28.97
CA VAL A 433 -0.05 36.07 29.18
C VAL A 433 0.72 36.48 30.43
N SER A 434 0.60 35.72 31.52
CA SER A 434 1.30 35.98 32.78
C SER A 434 2.81 35.71 32.74
N SER A 435 3.30 35.00 31.72
CA SER A 435 4.73 34.74 31.49
C SER A 435 5.30 35.49 30.28
N LEU A 436 4.51 36.38 29.65
CA LEU A 436 5.00 37.29 28.62
C LEU A 436 5.97 38.30 29.21
N THR A 437 7.26 38.03 29.06
CA THR A 437 8.23 39.11 28.94
C THR A 437 7.93 39.82 27.62
N THR A 438 7.37 41.03 27.69
CA THR A 438 7.13 41.88 26.51
C THR A 438 8.47 42.25 25.88
N LEU A 439 8.90 41.44 24.91
CA LEU A 439 10.08 41.67 24.08
C LEU A 439 9.78 42.83 23.14
N ASN A 440 10.02 44.04 23.63
CA ASN A 440 9.98 45.29 22.89
C ASN A 440 8.62 45.54 22.21
N GLY A 441 7.51 45.60 22.94
CA GLY A 441 6.22 46.06 22.38
C GLY A 441 5.51 45.13 21.38
N ALA A 442 6.10 43.98 21.05
CA ALA A 442 5.53 43.01 20.11
C ALA A 442 5.44 41.60 20.73
N TYR A 443 4.48 40.82 20.26
CA TYR A 443 4.34 39.39 20.53
C TYR A 443 4.27 38.64 19.20
N SER A 444 4.88 37.45 19.11
CA SER A 444 4.79 36.61 17.91
C SER A 444 4.52 35.16 18.27
N GLN A 445 3.47 34.57 17.69
CA GLN A 445 3.14 33.16 17.84
C GLN A 445 3.37 32.42 16.53
N LYS A 446 4.17 31.37 16.55
CA LYS A 446 4.25 30.42 15.43
C LYS A 446 3.12 29.41 15.54
N ILE A 447 2.42 29.17 14.45
CA ILE A 447 1.41 28.11 14.32
C ILE A 447 1.94 27.09 13.32
N ASN A 448 2.17 25.85 13.77
CA ASN A 448 2.57 24.77 12.87
C ASN A 448 1.31 24.05 12.38
N ILE A 449 1.21 23.77 11.08
CA ILE A 449 0.03 23.18 10.45
C ILE A 449 0.48 21.97 9.63
N GLN A 450 -0.28 20.89 9.67
CA GLN A 450 -0.03 19.69 8.89
C GLN A 450 -1.31 19.24 8.18
N ALA A 451 -1.17 18.85 6.92
CA ALA A 451 -2.22 18.24 6.12
C ALA A 451 -1.93 16.73 5.95
N TRP A 452 -2.89 15.89 6.27
CA TRP A 452 -2.78 14.42 6.27
C TRP A 452 -3.82 13.81 5.36
N THR A 453 -3.48 12.70 4.71
CA THR A 453 -4.46 11.74 4.18
C THR A 453 -4.67 10.61 5.19
N ALA A 454 -5.59 9.68 4.92
CA ALA A 454 -5.66 8.40 5.62
C ALA A 454 -4.33 7.59 5.58
N CYS A 455 -3.40 7.96 4.68
CA CYS A 455 -2.14 7.28 4.43
C CYS A 455 -0.88 8.07 4.78
N GLY A 456 -1.00 9.23 5.42
CA GLY A 456 0.17 9.97 5.93
C GLY A 456 0.17 11.45 5.59
N LEU A 457 1.24 12.11 6.03
CA LEU A 457 1.50 13.54 5.86
C LEU A 457 1.65 13.88 4.37
N ILE A 458 0.87 14.85 3.89
CA ILE A 458 1.01 15.46 2.57
C ILE A 458 2.08 16.55 2.65
N GLU A 459 1.90 17.48 3.60
CA GLU A 459 2.72 18.66 3.75
C GLU A 459 2.64 19.17 5.20
N GLN A 460 3.75 19.76 5.66
CA GLN A 460 3.82 20.55 6.89
C GLN A 460 4.28 21.96 6.55
N PHE A 461 3.57 22.97 7.05
CA PHE A 461 3.92 24.37 6.90
C PHE A 461 3.67 25.13 8.21
N SER A 462 3.98 26.42 8.24
CA SER A 462 3.74 27.26 9.43
C SER A 462 3.53 28.71 9.07
N ILE A 463 2.66 29.39 9.83
CA ILE A 463 2.53 30.84 9.80
C ILE A 463 2.97 31.45 11.13
N ASP A 464 3.61 32.61 11.10
CA ASP A 464 3.83 33.43 12.29
C ASP A 464 2.73 34.51 12.36
N VAL A 465 2.09 34.68 13.52
CA VAL A 465 1.17 35.78 13.79
C VAL A 465 1.85 36.73 14.77
N THR A 466 2.25 37.91 14.28
CA THR A 466 2.90 38.95 15.06
C THR A 466 1.89 40.06 15.39
N VAL A 467 1.68 40.30 16.68
CA VAL A 467 0.81 41.36 17.21
C VAL A 467 1.68 42.46 17.81
N TYR A 468 1.48 43.69 17.36
CA TYR A 468 2.14 44.88 17.86
C TYR A 468 1.22 45.67 18.80
N LEU A 469 1.80 46.20 19.87
CA LEU A 469 1.16 47.21 20.72
C LEU A 469 1.21 48.58 20.03
N HIS A 470 0.36 49.51 20.48
CA HIS A 470 0.41 50.90 20.06
C HIS A 470 1.38 51.68 20.95
N ASN A 471 1.99 52.72 20.39
CA ASN A 471 2.77 53.69 21.17
C ASN A 471 1.86 54.41 22.19
N SER A 472 2.18 54.33 23.47
CA SER A 472 1.50 55.08 24.54
C SER A 472 1.66 56.58 24.30
N LEU A 473 0.59 57.36 24.22
CA LEU A 473 0.71 58.82 24.07
C LEU A 473 1.57 59.42 25.20
N ASP A 474 2.60 60.20 24.85
CA ASP A 474 3.52 60.83 25.80
C ASP A 474 3.37 62.35 25.79
N CYS A 475 2.59 62.86 26.73
CA CYS A 475 2.42 64.29 26.94
C CYS A 475 3.54 64.92 27.81
N SER A 476 4.62 64.21 28.15
CA SER A 476 5.70 64.74 29.01
C SER A 476 6.37 66.00 28.43
N LYS A 477 6.44 66.11 27.09
CA LYS A 477 6.95 67.27 26.36
C LYS A 477 5.94 68.41 26.23
N PHE A 478 4.65 68.19 26.55
CA PHE A 478 3.59 69.18 26.39
C PHE A 478 3.91 70.53 27.06
N PRO A 479 4.51 70.59 28.28
CA PRO A 479 4.89 71.86 28.92
C PRO A 479 6.02 72.63 28.21
N SER A 480 6.79 71.98 27.33
CA SER A 480 7.83 72.65 26.51
C SER A 480 7.34 73.13 25.14
N LEU A 481 6.09 72.80 24.75
CA LEU A 481 5.47 73.29 23.52
C LEU A 481 5.00 74.75 23.63
N PHE A 482 4.89 75.26 24.86
CA PHE A 482 4.46 76.62 25.16
C PHE A 482 5.65 77.47 25.56
N THR A 483 5.86 78.57 24.83
CA THR A 483 6.77 79.65 25.20
C THR A 483 5.91 80.86 25.56
N GLY A 484 5.83 81.19 26.85
CA GLY A 484 5.23 82.45 27.28
C GLY A 484 6.09 83.64 26.83
N VAL A 485 5.46 84.78 26.55
CA VAL A 485 6.17 86.07 26.33
C VAL A 485 6.72 86.64 27.65
N GLN A 486 6.45 85.97 28.78
CA GLN A 486 6.71 86.42 30.14
C GLN A 486 7.48 85.35 30.94
N GLU A 487 8.07 85.76 32.06
CA GLU A 487 8.77 84.85 32.97
C GLU A 487 7.85 83.73 33.49
N LYS A 488 8.41 82.51 33.49
CA LYS A 488 7.77 81.29 33.98
C LYS A 488 8.01 81.19 35.49
N LYS A 489 6.95 81.08 36.29
CA LYS A 489 7.05 80.79 37.74
C LYS A 489 7.24 79.29 37.99
N ASP A 490 7.71 78.97 39.19
CA ASP A 490 7.77 77.61 39.71
C ASP A 490 6.40 76.89 39.57
N GLY A 491 6.45 75.60 39.25
CA GLY A 491 5.25 74.82 38.93
C GLY A 491 4.73 74.99 37.50
N GLY A 492 5.38 75.81 36.67
CA GLY A 492 5.08 75.90 35.23
C GLY A 492 3.94 76.84 34.85
N ALA A 493 3.52 77.72 35.76
CA ALA A 493 2.57 78.78 35.49
C ALA A 493 3.23 79.97 34.78
N TYR A 494 2.46 80.66 33.94
CA TYR A 494 2.81 81.93 33.32
C TYR A 494 1.89 83.02 33.87
N CYS A 495 2.43 84.19 34.21
CA CYS A 495 1.63 85.31 34.70
C CYS A 495 0.90 86.05 33.55
N ALA A 496 -0.05 86.91 33.91
CA ALA A 496 -0.50 88.00 33.05
C ALA A 496 0.49 89.17 33.13
N LEU A 497 0.57 89.99 32.07
CA LEU A 497 1.44 91.17 32.09
C LEU A 497 1.02 92.09 33.25
N PRO A 498 1.95 92.77 33.96
CA PRO A 498 1.61 93.69 35.04
C PRO A 498 0.60 94.76 34.58
N GLY A 499 -0.61 94.73 35.14
CA GLY A 499 -1.71 95.63 34.78
C GLY A 499 -2.58 95.18 33.60
N ALA A 500 -2.32 94.01 33.01
CA ALA A 500 -3.17 93.40 31.99
C ALA A 500 -4.10 92.33 32.59
N ASP A 501 -5.26 92.16 31.96
CA ASP A 501 -6.21 91.07 32.21
C ASP A 501 -5.99 89.87 31.27
N TYR A 502 -4.87 89.83 30.52
CA TYR A 502 -4.56 88.76 29.58
C TYR A 502 -3.10 88.28 29.69
N ALA A 503 -2.88 87.02 29.29
CA ALA A 503 -1.57 86.42 29.10
C ALA A 503 -1.38 85.97 27.65
N VAL A 504 -0.17 86.12 27.11
CA VAL A 504 0.18 85.77 25.72
C VAL A 504 1.16 84.59 25.70
N PHE A 505 0.84 83.60 24.87
CA PHE A 505 1.55 82.34 24.73
C PHE A 505 1.83 82.09 23.25
N ASN A 506 3.09 81.82 22.90
CA ASN A 506 3.40 81.14 21.64
C ASN A 506 3.32 79.63 21.89
N MET A 507 2.58 78.90 21.06
CA MET A 507 2.67 77.45 20.97
C MET A 507 3.42 77.08 19.70
N ASN A 508 4.44 76.25 19.82
CA ASN A 508 5.23 75.74 18.71
C ASN A 508 5.46 74.23 18.91
N TYR A 509 4.83 73.39 18.08
CA TYR A 509 5.00 71.93 18.16
C TYR A 509 5.00 71.27 16.79
N LYS A 510 5.69 70.14 16.67
CA LYS A 510 5.53 69.17 15.58
C LYS A 510 4.76 67.96 16.09
N VAL A 511 4.05 67.24 15.22
CA VAL A 511 3.27 66.04 15.60
C VAL A 511 4.14 65.01 16.36
N GLY A 512 5.42 64.89 16.01
CA GLY A 512 6.42 64.04 16.71
C GLY A 512 6.90 64.54 18.08
N ASP A 513 6.38 65.67 18.58
CA ASP A 513 6.61 66.17 19.94
C ASP A 513 5.47 65.79 20.91
N ILE A 514 4.31 65.36 20.40
CA ILE A 514 3.15 64.87 21.16
C ILE A 514 3.00 63.36 21.03
N MET A 515 3.31 62.81 19.84
CA MET A 515 3.57 61.39 19.69
C MET A 515 4.93 61.05 20.32
N PRO A 516 5.09 59.89 20.97
CA PRO A 516 6.41 59.41 21.38
C PRO A 516 7.36 59.28 20.20
N VAL A 517 8.66 59.15 20.50
CA VAL A 517 9.61 58.59 19.55
C VAL A 517 9.06 57.24 19.10
N LYS A 518 8.93 57.03 17.78
CA LYS A 518 8.41 55.77 17.28
C LYS A 518 9.34 54.63 17.69
N GLU A 519 8.84 53.68 18.47
CA GLU A 519 9.57 52.45 18.73
C GLU A 519 9.46 51.53 17.51
N SER A 520 10.56 50.91 17.08
CA SER A 520 10.63 50.03 15.89
C SER A 520 9.71 48.80 15.93
N SER A 521 9.05 48.58 17.05
CA SER A 521 8.24 47.42 17.39
C SER A 521 6.95 47.79 18.14
N LYS A 522 6.48 49.03 17.96
CA LYS A 522 5.13 49.48 18.29
C LYS A 522 4.55 50.30 17.14
N VAL A 523 3.27 50.11 16.87
CA VAL A 523 2.58 50.85 15.80
C VAL A 523 2.28 52.26 16.27
N THR A 524 2.56 53.24 15.40
CA THR A 524 2.13 54.63 15.63
C THR A 524 0.70 54.76 15.13
N GLY A 525 -0.27 54.92 16.05
CA GLY A 525 -1.66 55.15 15.67
C GLY A 525 -1.85 56.51 14.98
N THR A 526 -2.84 56.61 14.09
CA THR A 526 -3.24 57.92 13.56
C THR A 526 -4.27 58.57 14.48
N PHE A 527 -4.06 59.83 14.85
CA PHE A 527 -5.06 60.63 15.57
C PHE A 527 -6.11 61.19 14.59
N GLU A 528 -7.36 61.30 15.03
CA GLU A 528 -8.42 61.99 14.28
C GLU A 528 -8.52 63.46 14.68
N LYS A 529 -8.29 63.76 15.97
CA LYS A 529 -8.41 65.09 16.57
C LYS A 529 -7.32 65.30 17.63
N ILE A 530 -6.72 66.48 17.63
CA ILE A 530 -5.93 67.02 18.76
C ILE A 530 -6.74 68.16 19.38
N SER A 531 -6.81 68.19 20.72
CA SER A 531 -7.50 69.24 21.48
C SER A 531 -6.60 69.67 22.62
N CYS A 532 -6.25 70.96 22.67
CA CYS A 532 -5.46 71.52 23.76
C CYS A 532 -6.34 72.43 24.62
N THR A 533 -6.26 72.24 25.93
CA THR A 533 -7.02 73.01 26.91
C THR A 533 -6.09 73.72 27.88
N ILE A 534 -6.46 74.94 28.28
CA ILE A 534 -5.79 75.69 29.34
C ILE A 534 -6.75 75.88 30.51
N ALA A 535 -6.22 75.88 31.73
CA ALA A 535 -6.97 76.23 32.93
C ALA A 535 -6.25 77.38 33.64
N ALA A 536 -7.01 78.39 34.08
CA ALA A 536 -6.48 79.53 34.80
C ALA A 536 -6.72 79.41 36.30
N LYS A 537 -5.81 80.00 37.09
CA LYS A 537 -5.91 80.10 38.55
C LYS A 537 -5.43 81.47 39.01
N GLU A 538 -6.17 82.10 39.92
CA GLU A 538 -5.72 83.31 40.61
C GLU A 538 -4.70 82.96 41.71
N GLU A 539 -3.59 83.70 41.77
CA GLU A 539 -2.47 83.42 42.68
C GLU A 539 -2.83 83.59 44.16
N THR A 540 -3.82 84.44 44.46
CA THR A 540 -4.24 84.82 45.82
C THR A 540 -5.26 83.88 46.47
N ILE A 541 -5.77 82.86 45.76
CA ILE A 541 -6.81 81.95 46.28
C ILE A 541 -6.21 80.57 46.65
N PRO A 542 -6.21 80.18 47.94
CA PRO A 542 -5.84 78.83 48.36
C PRO A 542 -6.88 77.80 47.90
N ALA A 543 -6.40 76.74 47.25
CA ALA A 543 -7.11 75.47 47.00
C ALA A 543 -8.55 75.51 46.41
N ALA A 544 -9.00 76.62 45.81
CA ALA A 544 -10.16 76.59 44.93
C ALA A 544 -9.84 75.82 43.64
N ALA A 545 -10.80 75.04 43.14
CA ALA A 545 -10.63 74.27 41.92
C ALA A 545 -10.24 75.17 40.74
N ALA A 546 -9.38 74.67 39.85
CA ALA A 546 -9.03 75.37 38.63
C ALA A 546 -10.30 75.75 37.85
N THR A 547 -10.29 76.93 37.24
CA THR A 547 -11.41 77.36 36.38
C THR A 547 -11.66 76.34 35.27
N SER A 548 -12.91 76.26 34.80
CA SER A 548 -13.34 75.34 33.74
C SER A 548 -12.34 75.37 32.57
N ALA A 549 -11.71 74.24 32.27
CA ALA A 549 -10.65 74.19 31.27
C ALA A 549 -11.18 74.64 29.90
N ALA A 550 -10.63 75.73 29.37
CA ALA A 550 -11.01 76.31 28.09
C ALA A 550 -10.22 75.64 26.97
N ALA A 551 -10.89 75.23 25.90
CA ALA A 551 -10.19 74.75 24.71
C ALA A 551 -9.52 75.94 23.99
N LEU A 552 -8.19 75.89 23.86
CA LEU A 552 -7.43 76.85 23.06
C LEU A 552 -7.69 76.61 21.57
N PHE A 553 -7.70 75.34 21.15
CA PHE A 553 -8.05 74.93 19.80
C PHE A 553 -8.49 73.46 19.75
N THR A 554 -9.14 73.12 18.65
CA THR A 554 -9.37 71.75 18.17
C THR A 554 -8.87 71.68 16.74
N ARG A 555 -7.98 70.74 16.45
CA ARG A 555 -7.44 70.46 15.12
C ARG A 555 -7.86 69.06 14.69
N VAL A 556 -8.23 68.90 13.42
CA VAL A 556 -8.71 67.63 12.85
C VAL A 556 -7.69 67.15 11.80
N LYS A 557 -7.56 65.84 11.62
CA LYS A 557 -6.56 65.15 10.75
C LYS A 557 -6.45 65.69 9.30
N THR A 558 -7.39 66.49 8.82
CA THR A 558 -7.39 67.09 7.48
C THR A 558 -6.34 68.19 7.28
N ASP A 559 -5.82 68.77 8.36
CA ASP A 559 -4.82 69.82 8.28
C ASP A 559 -3.47 69.21 7.90
N ALA A 560 -2.85 69.67 6.81
CA ALA A 560 -1.53 69.20 6.36
C ALA A 560 -0.38 69.63 7.30
N ASP A 561 -0.70 70.34 8.37
CA ASP A 561 0.21 70.88 9.36
C ASP A 561 0.78 69.78 10.27
N THR A 562 1.87 69.17 9.79
CA THR A 562 2.78 68.37 10.63
C THR A 562 3.46 69.18 11.74
N SER A 563 3.27 70.51 11.74
CA SER A 563 3.72 71.45 12.77
C SER A 563 2.78 72.63 12.91
N ILE A 564 2.47 73.05 14.15
CA ILE A 564 1.72 74.28 14.43
C ILE A 564 2.64 75.28 15.11
N LYS A 565 2.61 76.54 14.64
CA LYS A 565 3.20 77.70 15.31
C LYS A 565 2.18 78.83 15.36
N GLU A 566 1.55 79.01 16.52
CA GLU A 566 0.44 79.95 16.73
C GLU A 566 0.62 80.75 18.02
N ASP A 567 0.18 82.01 18.01
CA ASP A 567 0.15 82.90 19.16
C ASP A 567 -1.29 82.99 19.72
N PHE A 568 -1.43 82.79 21.03
CA PHE A 568 -2.70 82.84 21.75
C PHE A 568 -2.66 83.93 22.80
N ALA A 569 -3.72 84.75 22.86
CA ALA A 569 -4.00 85.63 23.99
C ALA A 569 -5.18 85.06 24.79
N VAL A 570 -4.97 84.81 26.08
CA VAL A 570 -5.98 84.28 27.00
C VAL A 570 -6.37 85.37 27.98
N GLN A 571 -7.61 85.87 27.87
CA GLN A 571 -8.16 86.88 28.76
C GLN A 571 -8.81 86.25 29.99
N LEU A 572 -8.47 86.76 31.17
CA LEU A 572 -9.02 86.36 32.47
C LEU A 572 -10.27 87.21 32.75
N MET A 573 -11.44 86.73 32.30
CA MET A 573 -12.70 87.39 32.64
C MET A 573 -13.06 87.15 34.11
N ILE A 574 -12.74 88.12 34.97
CA ILE A 574 -13.23 88.18 36.35
C ILE A 574 -14.76 88.36 36.30
N LEU A 575 -15.50 87.34 36.73
CA LEU A 575 -16.95 87.42 36.94
C LEU A 575 -17.25 88.43 38.05
N GLN A 576 -17.51 89.69 37.68
CA GLN A 576 -17.98 90.71 38.61
C GLN A 576 -19.33 90.32 39.21
N THR A 577 -19.31 89.74 40.39
CA THR A 577 -20.49 89.63 41.24
C THR A 577 -20.89 91.03 41.71
N SER A 578 -21.98 91.55 41.13
CA SER A 578 -22.50 92.90 41.38
C SER A 578 -22.94 93.09 42.84
N ILE A 579 -22.02 93.50 43.72
CA ILE A 579 -22.35 94.01 45.05
C ILE A 579 -22.92 95.43 44.92
N ARG A 580 -24.25 95.54 44.89
CA ARG A 580 -24.96 96.84 44.98
C ARG A 580 -24.80 97.46 46.38
N THR A 581 -23.75 98.22 46.61
CA THR A 581 -23.63 99.09 47.79
C THR A 581 -24.53 100.31 47.66
N ARG A 582 -25.77 100.23 48.18
CA ARG A 582 -26.56 101.44 48.46
C ARG A 582 -25.99 102.18 49.68
N ARG A 583 -25.29 103.29 49.44
CA ARG A 583 -25.20 104.40 50.40
C ARG A 583 -25.58 105.71 49.71
N ARG A 584 -26.64 106.37 50.19
CA ARG A 584 -26.88 107.80 49.98
C ARG A 584 -26.51 108.56 51.27
N PRO A 585 -26.16 109.87 51.17
CA PRO A 585 -25.41 110.58 52.21
C PRO A 585 -26.29 111.23 53.28
N PRO A 586 -25.70 111.68 54.41
CA PRO A 586 -26.37 112.48 55.44
C PRO A 586 -26.32 113.99 55.18
N ARG A 587 -26.98 114.77 56.06
CA ARG A 587 -27.07 116.26 56.18
C ARG A 587 -28.22 116.91 55.38
N HIS A 588 -28.91 117.95 55.87
CA HIS A 588 -29.01 118.55 57.21
C HIS A 588 -30.38 119.28 57.30
N HIS A 589 -31.13 119.10 58.39
CA HIS A 589 -31.72 120.16 59.22
C HIS A 589 -32.40 119.56 60.45
#